data_AF-A0A182YN86-F1
#
_entry.id   AF-A0A182YN86-F1
#
_cell.length_a   1.000
_cell.length_b   1.000
_cell.length_c   1.000
_cell.angle_alpha   90.00
_cell.angle_beta   90.00
_cell.angle_gamma   90.00
#
_symmetry.space_group_name_H-M   'P 1'
#
loop_
_entity.id
_entity.type
_entity.pdbx_description
1 polymer ?
#
loop_
_entity_poly.entity_id
_entity_poly.type
_entity_poly.pdbx_seq_one_letter_code
_entity_poly.pdbx_strand_id
1 'polypeptide(L)' 'MGYINLLELKLLLNISLVVLLVNGHGTQTEAQPEFLAPLDNLTVTQGRDVSFTCVVNNLGQYRVSCFVQK' A
#
# COMPACT_ATOMS: atom_id res chain seq x y z
N MET A 1 32.49 -18.71 -27.67
CA MET A 1 31.08 -18.45 -28.03
C MET A 1 30.22 -19.44 -27.23
N GLY A 2 29.82 -19.06 -26.02
CA GLY A 2 29.09 -19.96 -25.11
C GLY A 2 27.59 -19.94 -25.43
N TYR A 3 27.04 -21.07 -25.86
CA TYR A 3 25.60 -21.22 -26.05
C TYR A 3 24.95 -21.47 -24.68
N ILE A 4 23.99 -20.62 -24.32
CA ILE A 4 23.19 -20.77 -23.09
C ILE A 4 22.18 -21.91 -23.31
N ASN A 5 22.13 -22.86 -22.38
CA ASN A 5 21.24 -24.02 -22.48
C ASN A 5 19.77 -23.63 -22.36
N LEU A 6 18.87 -24.41 -22.97
CA LEU A 6 17.42 -24.15 -22.95
C LEU A 6 16.83 -24.12 -21.52
N LEU A 7 17.40 -24.89 -20.59
CA LEU A 7 16.99 -24.89 -19.18
C LEU A 7 17.35 -23.58 -18.48
N GLU A 8 18.56 -23.06 -18.72
CA GLU A 8 18.99 -21.75 -18.24
C GLU A 8 18.11 -20.65 -18.82
N LEU A 9 17.76 -20.72 -20.11
CA LEU A 9 16.87 -19.75 -20.75
C LEU A 9 15.45 -19.77 -20.14
N LYS A 10 14.89 -20.96 -19.88
CA LYS A 10 13.60 -21.09 -19.19
C LYS A 10 13.65 -20.58 -17.76
N LEU A 11 14.74 -20.85 -17.04
CA LEU A 11 14.94 -20.37 -15.68
C LEU A 11 14.99 -18.84 -15.65
N LEU A 12 15.75 -18.21 -16.54
CA LEU A 12 15.83 -16.76 -16.67
C LEU A 12 14.47 -16.13 -17.04
N LEU A 13 13.71 -16.76 -17.95
CA LEU A 13 12.38 -16.28 -18.34
C LEU A 13 11.39 -16.31 -17.17
N ASN A 14 11.38 -17.41 -16.41
CA ASN A 14 10.50 -17.57 -15.24
C ASN A 14 10.90 -16.61 -14.11
N ILE A 15 12.19 -16.44 -13.85
CA ILE A 15 12.67 -15.46 -12.86
C ILE A 15 12.25 -14.05 -13.27
N SER A 16 12.41 -13.67 -14.54
CA SER A 16 11.98 -12.37 -15.04
C SER A 16 10.46 -12.15 -14.90
N LEU A 17 9.65 -13.17 -15.22
CA LEU A 17 8.21 -13.13 -15.03
C LEU A 17 7.82 -12.96 -13.55
N VAL A 18 8.46 -13.70 -12.65
CA VAL A 18 8.24 -13.58 -11.20
C VAL A 18 8.62 -12.17 -10.73
N VAL A 19 9.76 -11.64 -11.17
CA VAL A 19 10.21 -10.27 -10.86
C VAL A 19 9.18 -9.23 -11.32
N LEU A 20 8.61 -9.37 -12.53
CA LEU A 20 7.56 -8.49 -13.04
C LEU A 20 6.25 -8.58 -12.23
N LEU A 21 5.89 -9.77 -11.75
CA LEU A 21 4.69 -9.98 -10.95
C LEU A 21 4.84 -9.46 -9.51
N VAL A 22 6.02 -9.65 -8.89
CA VAL A 22 6.27 -9.17 -7.52
C VAL A 22 6.55 -7.67 -7.45
N ASN A 23 7.19 -7.10 -8.48
CA ASN A 23 7.41 -5.66 -8.60
C ASN A 23 6.20 -4.95 -9.23
N GLY A 24 4.99 -5.45 -8.97
CA GLY A 24 3.74 -5.09 -9.64
C GLY A 24 3.74 -3.64 -10.11
N HIS A 25 3.54 -3.43 -11.41
CA HIS A 25 3.54 -2.17 -12.17
C HIS A 25 3.08 -0.94 -11.35
N GLY A 26 4.00 -0.39 -10.56
CA GLY A 26 3.72 0.63 -9.55
C GLY A 26 4.56 1.86 -9.78
N THR A 27 4.69 2.30 -11.03
CA THR A 27 5.12 3.67 -11.34
C THR A 27 3.94 4.45 -11.91
N GLN A 28 2.76 4.27 -11.33
CA GLN A 28 1.83 5.38 -11.29
C GLN A 28 2.49 6.40 -10.37
N THR A 29 2.78 7.62 -10.84
CA THR A 29 3.07 8.75 -9.96
C THR A 29 1.79 9.05 -9.19
N GLU A 30 1.39 8.16 -8.28
CA GLU A 30 0.21 8.36 -7.46
C GLU A 30 0.52 9.53 -6.52
N ALA A 31 -0.41 10.47 -6.47
CA ALA A 31 -0.33 11.58 -5.56
C ALA A 31 -0.22 11.04 -4.12
N GLN A 32 0.53 11.75 -3.27
CA GLN A 32 0.66 11.34 -1.87
C GLN A 32 -0.71 11.36 -1.18
N PRO A 33 -0.97 10.40 -0.28
CA PRO A 33 -2.21 10.35 0.46
C PRO A 33 -2.32 11.58 1.36
N GLU A 34 -3.50 12.20 1.34
CA GLU A 34 -3.77 13.44 2.08
C GLU A 34 -5.04 13.28 2.91
N PHE A 35 -4.96 13.65 4.19
CA PHE A 35 -6.14 13.76 5.03
C PHE A 35 -6.88 15.04 4.69
N LEU A 36 -8.12 14.92 4.22
CA LEU A 36 -8.92 16.06 3.80
C LEU A 36 -9.41 16.92 4.99
N ALA A 37 -9.42 16.34 6.19
CA ALA A 37 -9.83 17.01 7.41
C ALA A 37 -9.11 16.44 8.64
N PRO A 38 -8.88 17.26 9.68
CA PRO A 38 -8.43 16.77 10.98
C PRO A 38 -9.53 15.94 11.67
N LEU A 39 -9.13 15.15 12.66
CA LEU A 39 -10.06 14.42 13.53
C LEU A 39 -10.76 15.38 14.48
N ASP A 40 -12.09 15.23 14.60
CA ASP A 40 -12.89 16.03 15.52
C ASP A 40 -12.71 15.63 16.98
N ASN A 41 -12.74 16.63 17.87
CA ASN A 41 -12.73 16.43 19.31
C ASN A 41 -14.10 15.93 19.77
N LEU A 42 -14.20 14.63 20.04
CA LEU A 42 -15.42 14.01 20.54
C LEU A 42 -15.35 13.84 22.05
N THR A 43 -16.30 14.45 22.76
CA THR A 43 -16.54 14.18 24.19
C THR A 43 -17.75 13.27 24.32
N VAL A 44 -17.57 12.10 24.89
CA VAL A 44 -18.63 11.11 25.10
C VAL A 44 -18.78 10.79 26.58
N THR A 45 -20.01 10.52 27.02
CA THR A 45 -20.26 10.04 28.39
C THR A 45 -19.67 8.64 28.56
N GLN A 46 -19.16 8.35 29.76
CA GLN A 46 -18.59 7.04 30.09
C GLN A 46 -19.57 5.90 29.78
N GLY A 47 -19.03 4.79 29.25
CA GLY A 47 -19.83 3.61 28.89
C GLY A 47 -20.56 3.72 27.56
N ARG A 48 -20.28 4.74 26.75
CA ARG A 48 -20.74 4.85 25.36
C ARG A 48 -19.60 4.57 24.39
N ASP A 49 -19.95 4.03 23.23
CA ASP A 49 -19.03 3.83 22.12
C ASP A 49 -18.75 5.17 21.42
N VAL A 50 -17.53 5.32 20.92
CA VAL A 50 -17.09 6.46 20.12
C VAL A 50 -16.58 5.96 18.78
N SER A 51 -16.94 6.65 17.71
CA SER A 51 -16.47 6.37 16.35
C SER A 51 -15.74 7.59 15.82
N PHE A 52 -14.48 7.41 15.48
CA PHE A 52 -13.68 8.40 14.79
C PHE A 52 -13.68 8.11 13.29
N THR A 53 -13.90 9.12 12.46
CA THR A 53 -13.90 9.00 11.00
C THR A 53 -12.78 9.84 10.43
N CYS A 54 -12.08 9.30 9.44
CA CYS A 54 -11.10 10.04 8.65
C CYS A 54 -11.39 9.85 7.17
N VAL A 55 -11.14 10.90 6.39
CA VAL A 55 -11.29 10.88 4.93
C VAL A 55 -9.92 11.13 4.31
N VAL A 56 -9.44 10.17 3.53
CA VAL A 56 -8.13 10.20 2.91
C VAL A 56 -8.30 10.24 1.40
N ASN A 57 -7.72 11.24 0.76
CA ASN A 57 -7.60 11.29 -0.68
C ASN A 57 -6.31 10.61 -1.14
N ASN A 58 -6.29 10.11 -2.38
CA ASN A 58 -5.13 9.44 -2.96
C ASN A 58 -4.58 8.27 -2.12
N LEU A 59 -5.46 7.48 -1.49
CA LEU A 59 -5.01 6.37 -0.62
C LEU A 59 -4.21 5.32 -1.40
N GLY A 60 -4.53 5.06 -2.66
CA GLY A 60 -3.74 4.19 -3.53
C GLY A 60 -3.45 2.83 -2.90
N GLN A 61 -2.17 2.46 -2.88
CA GLN A 61 -1.67 1.25 -2.20
C GLN A 61 -1.32 1.46 -0.71
N TYR A 62 -1.46 2.68 -0.20
CA TYR A 62 -1.16 3.01 1.19
C TYR A 62 -2.24 2.45 2.14
N ARG A 63 -1.87 2.32 3.42
CA ARG A 63 -2.77 1.82 4.47
C ARG A 63 -2.95 2.86 5.55
N VAL A 64 -4.17 2.95 6.08
CA VAL A 64 -4.51 3.82 7.22
C VAL A 64 -4.26 3.06 8.52
N SER A 65 -3.74 3.75 9.52
CA SER A 65 -3.54 3.21 10.88
C SER A 65 -4.09 4.20 11.90
N CYS A 66 -4.68 3.68 12.98
CA CYS A 66 -5.18 4.46 14.10
C CYS A 66 -4.26 4.27 15.31
N PHE A 67 -3.81 5.36 15.92
CA PHE A 67 -2.95 5.35 17.10
C PHE A 67 -3.62 6.10 18.25
N VAL A 68 -3.58 5.50 19.44
CA VAL A 68 -4.04 6.15 20.66
C VAL A 68 -2.87 6.93 21.25
N GLN A 69 -2.94 8.26 21.26
CA GLN A 69 -1.99 9.09 21.99
C GLN A 69 -2.39 9.11 23.47
N LYS A 70 -1.41 8.84 24.34
CA LYS A 70 -1.55 8.94 25.80
C LYS A 70 -1.08 10.30 26.30
#